data_AF-A0A553EVM3-F1
#
_entry.id   AF-A0A553EVM3-F1
#
_cell.length_a   1.000
_cell.length_b   1.000
_cell.length_c   1.000
_cell.angle_alpha   90.00
_cell.angle_beta   90.00
_cell.angle_gamma   90.00
#
_symmetry.space_group_name_H-M   'P 1'
#
loop_
_entity.id
_entity.type
_entity.pdbx_description
1 polymer ?
#
loop_
_entity_poly.entity_id
_entity_poly.type
_entity_poly.pdbx_seq_one_letter_code
_entity_poly.pdbx_strand_id
1 'polypeptide(L)'
;MNQTTILYFEKLVLLIVVLFFLSLVQTQTTQPFITIWKTTVDNEGITIPTNSNSGPYNYTVDWGDGTIDTDQTRDATHRYADAKEYKVKITGGFPHIYFGGREGSDKIHAVT
;
A
#
# COMPACT_ATOMS: atom_id res chain seq x y z
N MET A 1 41.56 -34.87 -2.18
CA MET A 1 40.94 -33.76 -2.93
C MET A 1 41.99 -32.66 -3.08
N ASN A 2 42.14 -32.03 -4.25
CA ASN A 2 43.22 -31.05 -4.48
C ASN A 2 42.77 -29.61 -4.16
N GLN A 3 43.74 -28.70 -3.95
CA GLN A 3 43.50 -27.29 -3.61
C GLN A 3 42.57 -26.60 -4.63
N THR A 4 42.73 -26.93 -5.91
CA THR A 4 41.92 -26.38 -7.01
C THR A 4 40.46 -26.86 -6.91
N THR A 5 40.23 -28.14 -6.61
CA THR A 5 38.91 -28.73 -6.40
C THR A 5 38.21 -28.11 -5.20
N ILE A 6 38.95 -27.86 -4.10
CA ILE A 6 38.42 -27.16 -2.91
C ILE A 6 38.03 -25.72 -3.28
N LEU A 7 38.88 -24.99 -4.01
CA LEU A 7 38.60 -23.62 -4.43
C LEU A 7 37.35 -23.52 -5.33
N TYR A 8 37.16 -24.45 -6.26
CA TYR A 8 35.96 -24.50 -7.09
C TYR A 8 34.71 -24.84 -6.29
N PHE A 9 34.82 -25.76 -5.32
CA PHE A 9 33.72 -26.11 -4.43
C PHE A 9 33.30 -24.91 -3.58
N GLU A 10 34.24 -24.21 -2.94
CA GLU A 10 33.97 -22.98 -2.17
C GLU A 10 33.30 -21.90 -3.03
N LYS A 11 33.82 -21.65 -4.23
CA LYS A 11 33.20 -20.70 -5.18
C LYS A 11 31.80 -21.11 -5.61
N LEU A 12 31.56 -22.41 -5.81
CA LEU A 12 30.26 -22.95 -6.18
C LEU A 12 29.27 -22.81 -5.02
N VAL A 13 29.69 -23.10 -3.79
CA VAL A 13 28.89 -22.89 -2.58
C VAL A 13 28.55 -21.42 -2.41
N LEU A 14 29.53 -20.52 -2.58
CA LEU A 14 29.32 -19.07 -2.49
C LEU A 14 28.33 -18.57 -3.56
N LEU A 15 28.43 -19.08 -4.78
CA LEU A 15 27.52 -18.76 -5.88
C LEU A 15 26.08 -19.23 -5.56
N ILE A 16 25.92 -20.45 -5.03
CA ILE A 16 24.61 -20.99 -4.63
C ILE A 16 24.00 -20.15 -3.51
N VAL A 17 24.79 -19.74 -2.51
CA VAL A 17 24.34 -18.87 -1.41
C VAL A 17 23.87 -17.51 -1.95
N VAL A 18 24.63 -16.89 -2.85
CA VAL A 18 24.24 -15.60 -3.47
C VAL A 18 22.94 -15.74 -4.28
N LEU A 19 22.80 -16.80 -5.09
CA LEU A 19 21.58 -17.05 -5.86
C LEU A 19 20.37 -17.32 -4.96
N PHE A 20 20.57 -17.99 -3.83
CA PHE A 20 19.53 -18.18 -2.82
C PHE A 20 19.09 -16.84 -2.20
N PHE A 21 20.02 -15.98 -1.80
CA PHE A 21 19.70 -14.64 -1.27
C PHE A 21 19.02 -13.73 -2.32
N LEU A 22 19.40 -13.82 -3.59
CA LEU A 22 18.74 -13.09 -4.67
C LEU A 22 17.29 -13.56 -4.89
N SER A 23 16.99 -14.84 -4.64
CA SER A 23 15.64 -15.41 -4.76
C SER A 23 14.69 -15.07 -3.60
N LEU A 24 15.21 -14.52 -2.48
CA LEU A 24 14.41 -14.19 -1.29
C LEU A 24 13.75 -12.81 -1.34
N VAL A 25 13.98 -12.00 -2.38
CA VAL A 25 13.26 -10.73 -2.55
C VAL A 25 11.85 -11.03 -3.02
N GLN A 26 10.96 -11.34 -2.08
CA GLN A 26 9.53 -11.46 -2.33
C GLN A 26 8.95 -10.06 -2.45
N THR A 27 8.65 -9.61 -3.68
CA THR A 27 7.78 -8.45 -3.86
C THR A 27 6.37 -8.87 -3.46
N GLN A 28 5.95 -8.51 -2.25
CA GLN A 28 4.56 -8.69 -1.84
C GLN A 28 3.71 -7.69 -2.62
N THR A 29 3.26 -8.07 -3.82
CA THR A 29 2.28 -7.30 -4.57
C THR A 29 0.93 -7.50 -3.90
N THR A 30 0.60 -6.61 -2.95
CA THR A 30 -0.74 -6.51 -2.39
C THR A 30 -1.69 -6.05 -3.50
N GLN A 31 -2.77 -6.80 -3.73
CA GLN A 31 -3.84 -6.33 -4.60
C GLN A 31 -4.37 -4.99 -4.05
N PRO A 32 -4.52 -3.95 -4.89
CA PRO A 32 -5.06 -2.69 -4.43
C PRO A 32 -6.49 -2.87 -3.92
N PHE A 33 -6.77 -2.35 -2.74
CA PHE A 33 -8.12 -2.14 -2.26
C PHE A 33 -8.67 -0.86 -2.89
N ILE A 34 -9.74 -0.98 -3.69
CA ILE A 34 -10.25 0.13 -4.52
C ILE A 34 -11.57 0.63 -3.95
N THR A 35 -11.66 1.94 -3.77
CA THR A 35 -12.89 2.63 -3.32
C THR A 35 -13.23 3.78 -4.25
N ILE A 36 -14.51 4.07 -4.41
CA ILE A 36 -15.02 5.22 -5.16
C ILE A 36 -15.61 6.20 -4.17
N TRP A 37 -15.04 7.41 -4.13
CA TRP A 37 -15.47 8.49 -3.25
C TRP A 37 -16.10 9.61 -4.05
N LYS A 38 -17.27 10.09 -3.63
CA LYS A 38 -17.96 11.21 -4.26
C LYS A 38 -17.73 12.49 -3.47
N THR A 39 -17.30 13.53 -4.17
CA THR A 39 -17.35 14.92 -3.71
C THR A 39 -18.47 15.65 -4.46
N THR A 40 -19.06 16.64 -3.81
CA THR A 40 -20.25 17.36 -4.28
C THR A 40 -20.00 18.85 -4.46
N VAL A 41 -18.93 19.38 -3.86
CA VAL A 41 -18.48 20.76 -4.01
C VAL A 41 -16.98 20.83 -4.23
N ASP A 42 -16.52 21.88 -4.89
CA ASP A 42 -15.10 22.13 -5.12
C ASP A 42 -14.34 22.34 -3.81
N ASN A 43 -13.06 21.97 -3.80
CA ASN A 43 -12.18 22.01 -2.62
C ASN A 43 -12.69 21.15 -1.43
N GLU A 44 -13.49 20.12 -1.69
CA GLU A 44 -14.00 19.20 -0.68
C GLU A 44 -12.97 18.14 -0.30
N GLY A 45 -12.93 17.79 0.99
CA GLY A 45 -12.04 16.76 1.52
C GLY A 45 -12.71 15.41 1.73
N ILE A 46 -11.92 14.34 1.60
CA ILE A 46 -12.24 13.00 2.09
C ILE A 46 -11.17 12.56 3.09
N THR A 47 -11.58 11.70 4.02
CA THR A 47 -10.67 11.07 4.98
C THR A 47 -10.85 9.57 4.88
N ILE A 48 -9.75 8.83 4.75
CA ILE A 48 -9.69 7.37 4.92
C ILE A 48 -9.38 7.12 6.39
N PRO A 49 -10.36 6.73 7.22
CA PRO A 49 -10.11 6.49 8.62
C PRO A 49 -9.55 5.09 8.85
N THR A 50 -8.61 5.02 9.78
CA THR A 50 -7.94 3.81 10.25
C THR A 50 -8.40 3.48 11.67
N ASN A 51 -8.23 2.23 12.07
CA ASN A 51 -8.45 1.81 13.44
C ASN A 51 -7.14 1.82 14.21
N SER A 52 -6.92 2.83 15.05
CA SER A 52 -5.73 2.95 15.90
C SER A 52 -5.53 1.77 16.86
N ASN A 53 -6.56 0.98 17.12
CA ASN A 53 -6.52 -0.18 18.01
C ASN A 53 -6.25 -1.50 17.27
N SER A 54 -6.08 -1.50 15.95
CA SER A 54 -5.87 -2.73 15.17
C SER A 54 -4.72 -2.62 14.17
N GLY A 55 -3.75 -3.52 14.29
CA GLY A 55 -2.72 -3.81 13.28
C GLY A 55 -1.80 -2.63 12.90
N PRO A 56 -0.59 -2.91 12.39
CA PRO A 56 0.20 -1.86 11.77
C PRO A 56 -0.42 -1.49 10.43
N TYR A 57 -0.81 -0.23 10.27
CA TYR A 57 -1.05 0.36 8.96
C TYR A 57 0.30 0.77 8.39
N ASN A 58 0.57 0.39 7.14
CA ASN A 58 1.66 0.91 6.34
C ASN A 58 1.25 0.82 4.88
N TYR A 59 0.68 1.90 4.35
CA TYR A 59 -0.01 1.88 3.09
C TYR A 59 0.29 3.12 2.23
N THR A 60 -0.01 3.00 0.95
CA THR A 60 0.04 4.07 -0.04
C THR A 60 -1.37 4.33 -0.54
N VAL A 61 -1.72 5.60 -0.75
CA VAL A 61 -2.99 6.05 -1.32
C VAL A 61 -2.72 6.76 -2.65
N ASP A 62 -3.25 6.23 -3.74
CA ASP A 62 -3.43 6.95 -5.00
C ASP A 62 -4.84 7.55 -4.98
N TRP A 63 -4.92 8.88 -4.92
CA TRP A 63 -6.17 9.62 -4.80
C TRP A 63 -6.95 9.72 -6.13
N GLY A 64 -6.37 9.26 -7.24
CA GLY A 64 -7.04 9.27 -8.55
C GLY A 64 -7.06 10.63 -9.25
N ASP A 65 -6.38 11.63 -8.71
CA ASP A 65 -6.17 12.95 -9.32
C ASP A 65 -4.69 13.24 -9.67
N GLY A 66 -3.83 12.24 -9.51
CA GLY A 66 -2.37 12.35 -9.70
C GLY A 66 -1.59 12.56 -8.40
N THR A 67 -2.27 12.81 -7.28
CA THR A 67 -1.65 12.90 -5.95
C THR A 67 -1.50 11.50 -5.35
N ILE A 68 -0.34 11.24 -4.74
CA ILE A 68 -0.03 9.97 -4.07
C ILE A 68 0.56 10.28 -2.69
N ASP A 69 0.01 9.66 -1.66
CA ASP A 69 0.56 9.66 -0.31
C ASP A 69 1.13 8.29 0.03
N THR A 70 2.44 8.23 0.33
CA THR A 70 3.13 6.98 0.71
C THR A 70 3.31 6.89 2.22
N ASP A 71 3.67 5.70 2.69
CA ASP A 71 4.12 5.43 4.07
C ASP A 71 3.11 5.88 5.15
N GLN A 72 1.81 5.81 4.82
CA GLN A 72 0.73 6.19 5.72
C GLN A 72 0.57 5.12 6.81
N THR A 73 0.48 5.57 8.07
CA THR A 73 0.36 4.71 9.26
C THR A 73 -0.88 4.99 10.11
N ARG A 74 -1.66 6.01 9.73
CA ARG A 74 -2.89 6.49 10.39
C ARG A 74 -3.88 6.98 9.34
N ASP A 75 -4.91 7.70 9.76
CA ASP A 75 -5.88 8.35 8.87
C ASP A 75 -5.17 9.20 7.81
N ALA A 76 -5.57 9.05 6.55
CA ALA A 76 -5.11 9.88 5.44
C ALA A 76 -6.25 10.81 4.99
N THR A 77 -5.94 12.08 4.74
CA THR A 77 -6.93 13.10 4.33
C THR A 77 -6.44 13.85 3.12
N HIS A 78 -7.30 14.01 2.12
CA HIS A 78 -6.99 14.72 0.88
C HIS A 78 -8.13 15.64 0.48
N ARG A 79 -7.79 16.73 -0.23
CA ARG A 79 -8.75 17.70 -0.77
C ARG A 79 -8.68 17.70 -2.29
N TYR A 80 -9.83 17.60 -2.91
CA TYR A 80 -9.95 17.62 -4.36
C TYR A 80 -10.31 19.02 -4.86
N ALA A 81 -9.68 19.46 -5.95
CA ALA A 81 -9.98 20.75 -6.55
C ALA A 81 -11.43 20.81 -7.07
N ASP A 82 -11.87 19.79 -7.81
CA ASP A 82 -13.18 19.76 -8.46
C ASP A 82 -14.13 18.74 -7.81
N ALA A 83 -15.43 19.03 -7.81
CA ALA A 83 -16.46 18.07 -7.39
C ALA A 83 -16.69 16.95 -8.43
N LYS A 84 -16.40 15.69 -8.06
CA LYS A 84 -16.72 14.48 -8.83
C LYS A 84 -16.50 13.18 -8.04
N GLU A 85 -16.59 12.05 -8.74
CA GLU A 85 -16.18 10.75 -8.23
C GLU A 85 -14.71 10.47 -8.48
N TYR A 86 -14.02 10.00 -7.44
CA TYR A 86 -12.61 9.69 -7.43
C TYR A 86 -12.41 8.21 -7.14
N LYS A 87 -11.63 7.55 -8.01
CA LYS A 87 -11.21 6.15 -7.81
C LYS A 87 -9.94 6.15 -6.98
N VAL A 88 -10.10 5.89 -5.69
CA VAL A 88 -9.00 5.86 -4.73
C VAL A 88 -8.48 4.43 -4.61
N LYS A 89 -7.18 4.25 -4.76
CA LYS A 89 -6.51 2.93 -4.64
C LYS A 89 -5.62 2.93 -3.42
N ILE A 90 -5.76 1.89 -2.61
CA ILE A 90 -4.98 1.70 -1.39
C ILE A 90 -4.15 0.42 -1.55
N THR A 91 -2.84 0.53 -1.41
CA THR A 91 -1.89 -0.59 -1.51
C THR A 91 -0.99 -0.69 -0.29
N GLY A 92 -0.47 -1.87 0.02
CA GLY A 92 0.36 -2.13 1.19
C GLY A 92 -0.41 -2.75 2.35
N GLY A 93 0.12 -2.61 3.57
CA GLY A 93 -0.50 -3.11 4.80
C GLY A 93 -1.70 -2.26 5.21
N PHE A 94 -2.86 -2.56 4.64
CA PHE A 94 -4.12 -1.88 4.93
C PHE A 94 -5.23 -2.88 5.30
N PRO A 95 -5.43 -3.19 6.60
CA PRO A 95 -6.36 -4.24 7.02
C PRO A 95 -7.83 -3.95 6.70
N HIS A 96 -8.29 -2.71 6.95
CA HIS A 96 -9.67 -2.28 6.72
C HIS A 96 -9.82 -0.76 6.87
N ILE A 97 -10.90 -0.20 6.30
CA ILE A 97 -11.40 1.13 6.67
C ILE A 97 -12.20 1.00 7.96
N TYR A 98 -12.02 1.93 8.90
CA TYR A 98 -12.78 1.96 10.16
C TYR A 98 -13.27 3.35 10.52
N PHE A 99 -14.56 3.62 10.32
CA PHE A 99 -15.14 4.93 10.64
C PHE A 99 -15.29 5.20 12.13
N GLY A 100 -15.52 4.18 12.97
CA GLY A 100 -15.65 4.36 14.42
C GLY A 100 -16.70 5.40 14.86
N GLY A 101 -17.77 5.59 14.07
CA GLY A 101 -18.80 6.61 14.32
C GLY A 101 -18.45 8.02 13.80
N ARG A 102 -17.36 8.19 13.06
CA ARG A 102 -17.01 9.44 12.38
C ARG A 102 -17.79 9.58 11.06
N GLU A 103 -18.06 10.84 10.70
CA GLU A 103 -18.67 11.23 9.42
C GLU A 103 -17.78 10.86 8.22
N GLY A 104 -18.39 10.80 7.02
CA GLY A 104 -17.69 10.59 5.75
C GLY A 104 -17.93 9.23 5.09
N SER A 105 -18.61 8.29 5.77
CA SER A 105 -18.99 7.01 5.16
C SER A 105 -20.05 7.17 4.07
N ASP A 106 -20.84 8.23 4.16
CA ASP A 106 -21.80 8.70 3.16
C ASP A 106 -21.16 9.10 1.83
N LYS A 107 -19.86 9.43 1.84
CA LYS A 107 -19.10 9.79 0.64
C LYS A 107 -18.59 8.59 -0.14
N ILE A 108 -18.58 7.39 0.44
CA ILE A 108 -18.20 6.16 -0.28
C ILE A 108 -19.37 5.74 -1.16
N HIS A 109 -19.19 5.84 -2.48
CA HIS A 109 -20.17 5.39 -3.46
C HIS A 109 -20.05 3.87 -3.68
N ALA A 110 -18.82 3.34 -3.80
CA ALA A 110 -18.60 1.93 -4.09
C ALA A 110 -17.25 1.41 -3.57
N VAL A 111 -17.16 0.09 -3.43
CA VAL A 111 -15.93 -0.66 -3.09
C VAL A 111 -15.78 -1.79 -4.10
N THR A 112 -14.56 -2.06 -4.56
CA THR A 112 -14.28 -3.09 -5.58
C THR A 112 -13.06 -3.92 -5.21
#